data_AF-A0A7Y5CX44-F1
#
_entry.id   AF-A0A7Y5CX44-F1
#
_cell.length_a   1.000
_cell.length_b   1.000
_cell.length_c   1.000
_cell.angle_alpha   90.00
_cell.angle_beta   90.00
_cell.angle_gamma   90.00
#
_symmetry.space_group_name_H-M   'P 1'
#
loop_
_entity.id
_entity.type
_entity.pdbx_description
1 polymer ?
#
loop_
_entity_poly.entity_id
_entity_poly.type
_entity_poly.pdbx_seq_one_letter_code
_entity_poly.pdbx_strand_id
1 'polypeptide(L)'
;MRSLSTPVAAVLLGIMLAAPAHAAPGTWDHAANIKDAAQRLAKLHKREGSTGVLKFLDACYRTHMLASDFSKGLESCMAQDYMHTQVLATIYSKLPPERLQRLGAPSPQRIADAMSTRFVAAFTQYKVSVADGEDFKKLVDTHGFPVFIKAVFPKGTPAEADAGKPDAGKTGGAKSGSEK
;
A
#
# COMPACT_ATOMS: atom_id res chain seq x y z
N MET A 1 -52.81 46.79 42.35
CA MET A 1 -53.35 46.82 40.97
C MET A 1 -52.34 47.61 40.14
N ARG A 2 -51.66 47.15 39.09
CA ARG A 2 -51.78 46.00 38.18
C ARG A 2 -50.37 45.54 37.76
N SER A 3 -50.17 44.23 37.66
CA SER A 3 -49.03 43.58 37.00
C SER A 3 -49.02 43.87 35.49
N LEU A 4 -47.83 44.00 34.90
CA LEU A 4 -47.64 43.75 33.47
C LEU A 4 -46.73 42.52 33.32
N SER A 5 -47.27 41.51 32.65
CA SER A 5 -46.62 40.25 32.29
C SER A 5 -45.78 40.43 31.03
N THR A 6 -44.54 39.95 31.07
CA THR A 6 -43.65 39.85 29.90
C THR A 6 -43.78 38.45 29.29
N PRO A 7 -44.00 38.29 27.97
CA PRO A 7 -44.08 36.98 27.35
C PRO A 7 -42.68 36.36 27.19
N VAL A 8 -42.52 35.14 27.71
CA VAL A 8 -41.35 34.28 27.48
C VAL A 8 -41.41 33.76 26.05
N ALA A 9 -40.56 34.31 25.17
CA ALA A 9 -40.33 33.75 23.84
C ALA A 9 -39.48 32.47 23.98
N ALA A 10 -40.12 31.31 23.82
CA ALA A 10 -39.47 30.02 23.79
C ALA A 10 -38.63 29.89 22.51
N VAL A 11 -37.31 29.96 22.64
CA VAL A 11 -36.35 29.63 21.59
C VAL A 11 -36.31 28.10 21.49
N LEU A 12 -37.02 27.54 20.50
CA LEU A 12 -36.89 26.16 20.09
C LEU A 12 -35.53 25.97 19.39
N LEU A 13 -34.53 25.54 20.16
CA LEU A 13 -33.23 25.13 19.66
C LEU A 13 -33.42 23.81 18.89
N GLY A 14 -33.61 23.92 17.57
CA GLY A 14 -33.65 22.77 16.67
C GLY A 14 -32.29 22.09 16.64
N ILE A 15 -32.20 20.91 17.26
CA ILE A 15 -31.05 20.02 17.16
C ILE A 15 -31.05 19.47 15.73
N MET A 16 -30.34 20.16 14.83
CA MET A 16 -29.97 19.58 13.54
C MET A 16 -29.07 18.37 13.82
N LEU A 17 -29.60 17.17 13.63
CA LEU A 17 -28.84 15.95 13.49
C LEU A 17 -27.93 16.11 12.26
N ALA A 18 -26.74 16.66 12.46
CA ALA A 18 -25.69 16.64 11.46
C ALA A 18 -25.34 15.17 11.22
N ALA A 19 -25.82 14.60 10.11
CA ALA A 19 -25.35 13.33 9.62
C ALA A 19 -23.81 13.38 9.54
N PRO A 20 -23.10 12.30 9.88
CA PRO A 20 -21.65 12.27 9.72
C PRO A 20 -21.35 12.56 8.25
N ALA A 21 -20.76 13.74 8.01
CA ALA A 21 -20.12 14.07 6.76
C ALA A 21 -19.00 13.06 6.57
N HIS A 22 -19.32 11.97 5.88
CA HIS A 22 -18.33 11.13 5.23
C HIS A 22 -17.58 12.06 4.28
N ALA A 23 -16.25 11.99 4.31
CA ALA A 23 -15.47 12.76 3.34
C ALA A 23 -15.99 12.41 1.95
N ALA A 24 -16.36 13.43 1.17
CA ALA A 24 -16.84 13.19 -0.17
C ALA A 24 -15.75 12.41 -0.93
N PRO A 25 -16.11 11.33 -1.66
CA PRO A 25 -15.15 10.65 -2.50
C PRO A 25 -14.47 11.69 -3.40
N GLY A 26 -13.15 11.59 -3.52
CA GLY A 26 -12.35 12.54 -4.28
C GLY A 26 -12.94 12.78 -5.67
N THR A 27 -12.91 14.02 -6.16
CA THR A 27 -13.52 14.37 -7.45
C THR A 27 -12.66 14.00 -8.67
N TRP A 28 -11.56 13.29 -8.45
CA TRP A 28 -10.60 12.94 -9.49
C TRP A 28 -10.79 11.49 -9.97
N ASP A 29 -10.24 11.18 -11.15
CA ASP A 29 -10.16 9.81 -11.63
C ASP A 29 -9.14 9.01 -10.79
N HIS A 30 -9.66 8.22 -9.85
CA HIS A 30 -8.90 7.37 -8.95
C HIS A 30 -8.06 6.33 -9.69
N ALA A 31 -8.61 5.69 -10.73
CA ALA A 31 -7.90 4.66 -11.49
C ALA A 31 -6.73 5.25 -12.27
N ALA A 32 -6.91 6.41 -12.92
CA ALA A 32 -5.83 7.12 -13.58
C ALA A 32 -4.76 7.58 -12.59
N ASN A 33 -5.16 8.13 -11.44
CA ASN A 33 -4.24 8.56 -10.40
C ASN A 33 -3.36 7.41 -9.88
N ILE A 34 -3.96 6.24 -9.64
CA ILE A 34 -3.28 5.02 -9.18
C ILE A 34 -2.31 4.50 -10.24
N LYS A 35 -2.69 4.49 -11.54
CA LYS A 35 -1.78 4.11 -12.63
C LYS A 35 -0.57 5.03 -12.70
N ASP A 36 -0.78 6.34 -12.63
CA ASP A 36 0.31 7.32 -12.63
C ASP A 36 1.20 7.15 -11.40
N ALA A 37 0.60 6.89 -10.24
CA ALA A 37 1.32 6.60 -9.01
C ALA A 37 2.20 5.35 -9.16
N ALA A 38 1.68 4.27 -9.76
CA ALA A 38 2.44 3.06 -10.05
C ALA A 38 3.63 3.30 -10.99
N GLN A 39 3.45 4.12 -12.04
CA GLN A 39 4.54 4.48 -12.95
C GLN A 39 5.64 5.28 -12.24
N ARG A 40 5.25 6.26 -11.41
CA ARG A 40 6.20 7.07 -10.63
C ARG A 40 6.96 6.20 -9.63
N LEU A 41 6.26 5.29 -8.94
CA LEU A 41 6.89 4.32 -8.04
C LEU A 41 7.89 3.43 -8.78
N ALA A 42 7.52 2.90 -9.95
CA ALA A 42 8.43 2.07 -10.73
C ALA A 42 9.70 2.81 -11.14
N LYS A 43 9.57 4.07 -11.59
CA LYS A 43 10.72 4.93 -11.93
C LYS A 43 11.61 5.17 -10.71
N LEU A 44 11.01 5.49 -9.57
CA LEU A 44 11.72 5.70 -8.31
C LEU A 44 12.44 4.43 -7.85
N HIS A 45 11.74 3.30 -7.81
CA HIS A 45 12.29 2.02 -7.39
C HIS A 45 13.48 1.59 -8.27
N LYS A 46 13.43 1.82 -9.58
CA LYS A 46 14.56 1.57 -10.48
C LYS A 46 15.76 2.45 -10.18
N ARG A 47 15.53 3.72 -9.84
CA ARG A 47 16.58 4.71 -9.61
C ARG A 47 17.24 4.56 -8.25
N GLU A 48 16.45 4.27 -7.21
CA GLU A 48 16.89 4.41 -5.81
C GLU A 48 16.64 3.16 -4.95
N GLY A 49 16.07 2.11 -5.53
CA GLY A 49 15.71 0.88 -4.81
C GLY A 49 14.67 1.08 -3.72
N SER A 50 14.51 0.06 -2.87
CA SER A 50 13.53 0.08 -1.78
C SER A 50 13.84 1.18 -0.74
N THR A 51 15.11 1.43 -0.41
CA THR A 51 15.49 2.47 0.54
C THR A 51 15.08 3.87 0.08
N GLY A 52 15.26 4.20 -1.21
CA GLY A 52 14.80 5.47 -1.76
C GLY A 52 13.28 5.60 -1.77
N VAL A 53 12.58 4.51 -2.10
CA VAL A 53 11.10 4.46 -2.03
C VAL A 53 10.62 4.73 -0.60
N LEU A 54 11.19 4.08 0.42
CA LEU A 54 10.77 4.29 1.80
C LEU A 54 11.00 5.73 2.28
N LYS A 55 12.12 6.35 1.89
CA LYS A 55 12.38 7.78 2.17
C LYS A 55 11.36 8.68 1.47
N PHE A 56 11.03 8.39 0.22
CA PHE A 56 10.01 9.12 -0.50
C PHE A 56 8.63 8.96 0.17
N LEU A 57 8.25 7.76 0.59
CA LEU A 57 6.95 7.52 1.22
C LEU A 57 6.81 8.30 2.53
N ASP A 58 7.85 8.35 3.36
CA ASP A 58 7.87 9.21 4.56
C ASP A 58 7.58 10.67 4.21
N ALA A 59 8.31 11.23 3.25
CA ALA A 59 8.12 12.61 2.79
C ALA A 59 6.73 12.84 2.16
N CYS A 60 6.22 11.84 1.42
CA CYS A 60 4.91 11.88 0.76
C CYS A 60 3.80 12.01 1.80
N TYR A 61 3.79 11.15 2.82
CA TYR A 61 2.83 11.23 3.92
C TYR A 61 2.99 12.54 4.70
N ARG A 62 4.21 12.93 5.09
CA ARG A 62 4.44 14.17 5.84
C ARG A 62 3.96 15.42 5.11
N THR A 63 3.95 15.41 3.78
CA THR A 63 3.47 16.52 2.97
C THR A 63 1.96 16.47 2.79
N HIS A 64 1.42 15.33 2.35
CA HIS A 64 0.03 15.23 1.94
C HIS A 64 -0.96 15.03 3.10
N MET A 65 -0.48 14.57 4.27
CA MET A 65 -1.27 14.52 5.51
C MET A 65 -1.51 15.90 6.15
N LEU A 66 -0.91 16.97 5.62
CA LEU A 66 -1.15 18.35 6.09
C LEU A 66 -2.40 18.98 5.48
N ALA A 67 -2.95 18.36 4.42
CA ALA A 67 -4.16 18.86 3.78
C ALA A 67 -5.37 18.71 4.71
N SER A 68 -6.33 19.64 4.62
CA SER A 68 -7.59 19.57 5.37
C SER A 68 -8.51 18.45 4.87
N ASP A 69 -8.41 18.11 3.59
CA ASP A 69 -9.23 17.09 2.93
C ASP A 69 -8.37 15.97 2.35
N PHE A 70 -9.01 14.81 2.15
CA PHE A 70 -8.39 13.71 1.42
C PHE A 70 -8.08 14.19 0.00
N SER A 71 -6.83 14.00 -0.44
CA SER A 71 -6.34 14.58 -1.68
C SER A 71 -5.84 13.53 -2.65
N LYS A 72 -5.86 13.87 -3.94
CA LYS A 72 -5.26 13.07 -5.02
C LYS A 72 -3.81 12.70 -4.73
N GLY A 73 -3.06 13.62 -4.11
CA GLY A 73 -1.67 13.41 -3.70
C GLY A 73 -1.54 12.37 -2.59
N LEU A 74 -2.37 12.45 -1.55
CA LEU A 74 -2.37 11.46 -0.48
C LEU A 74 -2.74 10.06 -1.00
N GLU A 75 -3.78 9.96 -1.84
CA GLU A 75 -4.13 8.70 -2.49
C GLU A 75 -2.94 8.10 -3.27
N SER A 76 -2.21 8.95 -3.99
CA SER A 76 -1.00 8.52 -4.68
C SER A 76 0.06 7.99 -3.70
N CYS A 77 0.30 8.64 -2.56
CA CYS A 77 1.22 8.14 -1.54
C CYS A 77 0.80 6.75 -1.03
N MET A 78 -0.49 6.60 -0.70
CA MET A 78 -1.04 5.36 -0.19
C MET A 78 -0.94 4.24 -1.23
N ALA A 79 -1.24 4.52 -2.50
CA ALA A 79 -1.16 3.51 -3.56
C ALA A 79 0.28 3.00 -3.72
N GLN A 80 1.24 3.92 -3.67
CA GLN A 80 2.66 3.57 -3.78
C GLN A 80 3.16 2.80 -2.57
N ASP A 81 2.74 3.16 -1.35
CA ASP A 81 3.08 2.45 -0.13
C ASP A 81 2.52 1.02 -0.16
N TYR A 82 1.25 0.86 -0.52
CA TYR A 82 0.63 -0.46 -0.64
C TYR A 82 1.37 -1.34 -1.65
N MET A 83 1.60 -0.83 -2.86
CA MET A 83 2.34 -1.59 -3.89
C MET A 83 3.74 -1.97 -3.45
N HIS A 84 4.48 -1.04 -2.87
CA HIS A 84 5.84 -1.31 -2.42
C HIS A 84 5.86 -2.33 -1.27
N THR A 85 4.98 -2.14 -0.29
CA THR A 85 4.86 -2.99 0.90
C THR A 85 4.55 -4.43 0.52
N GLN A 86 3.56 -4.68 -0.35
CA GLN A 86 3.23 -6.04 -0.76
C GLN A 86 4.39 -6.73 -1.47
N VAL A 87 5.07 -6.01 -2.38
CA VAL A 87 6.24 -6.57 -3.08
C VAL A 87 7.37 -6.87 -2.09
N LEU A 88 7.69 -5.93 -1.20
CA LEU A 88 8.77 -6.10 -0.24
C LEU A 88 8.49 -7.26 0.73
N ALA A 89 7.27 -7.31 1.29
CA ALA A 89 6.84 -8.39 2.16
C ALA A 89 6.87 -9.75 1.45
N THR A 90 6.46 -9.81 0.18
CA THR A 90 6.50 -11.03 -0.64
C THR A 90 7.92 -11.49 -0.94
N ILE A 91 8.86 -10.56 -1.15
CA ILE A 91 10.27 -10.91 -1.35
C ILE A 91 10.87 -11.42 -0.04
N TYR A 92 10.58 -10.75 1.08
CA TYR A 92 11.17 -11.09 2.37
C TYR A 92 10.57 -12.36 2.96
N SER A 93 9.33 -12.72 2.62
CA SER A 93 8.74 -14.00 3.05
C SER A 93 9.45 -15.23 2.46
N LYS A 94 10.24 -15.05 1.40
CA LYS A 94 11.07 -16.11 0.81
C LYS A 94 12.41 -16.31 1.51
N LEU A 95 12.75 -15.45 2.47
CA LEU A 95 13.99 -15.54 3.25
C LEU A 95 13.71 -16.12 4.63
N PRO A 96 14.55 -17.05 5.13
CA PRO A 96 14.46 -17.49 6.52
C PRO A 96 14.60 -16.32 7.51
N PRO A 97 13.90 -16.33 8.66
CA PRO A 97 13.96 -15.26 9.65
C PRO A 97 15.38 -14.88 10.09
N GLU A 98 16.26 -15.87 10.25
CA GLU A 98 17.66 -15.70 10.67
C GLU A 98 18.45 -14.93 9.60
N ARG A 99 18.12 -15.13 8.33
CA ARG A 99 18.74 -14.38 7.23
C ARG A 99 18.26 -12.93 7.23
N LEU A 100 16.97 -12.67 7.47
CA LEU A 100 16.46 -11.30 7.59
C LEU A 100 17.14 -10.55 8.74
N GLN A 101 17.27 -11.19 9.91
CA GLN A 101 17.96 -10.62 11.07
C GLN A 101 19.41 -10.25 10.75
N ARG A 102 20.16 -11.16 10.10
CA ARG A 102 21.55 -10.89 9.66
C ARG A 102 21.67 -9.73 8.68
N LEU A 103 20.65 -9.50 7.87
CA LEU A 103 20.59 -8.39 6.92
C LEU A 103 20.08 -7.09 7.54
N GLY A 104 19.68 -7.09 8.82
CA GLY A 104 18.99 -5.96 9.45
C GLY A 104 17.63 -5.65 8.81
N ALA A 105 17.05 -6.62 8.11
CA ALA A 105 15.79 -6.46 7.38
C ALA A 105 14.59 -6.75 8.30
N PRO A 106 13.50 -5.97 8.22
CA PRO A 106 12.27 -6.25 8.96
C PRO A 106 11.62 -7.57 8.50
N SER A 107 10.83 -8.18 9.39
CA SER A 107 9.97 -9.30 8.98
C SER A 107 8.83 -8.83 8.05
N PRO A 108 8.26 -9.72 7.22
CA PRO A 108 7.09 -9.40 6.41
C PRO A 108 5.93 -8.83 7.23
N GLN A 109 5.67 -9.38 8.42
CA GLN A 109 4.63 -8.89 9.32
C GLN A 109 4.91 -7.44 9.76
N ARG A 110 6.15 -7.14 10.16
CA ARG A 110 6.55 -5.78 10.57
C ARG A 110 6.42 -4.77 9.44
N ILE A 111 6.66 -5.19 8.20
CA ILE A 111 6.44 -4.34 7.02
C ILE A 111 4.93 -4.04 6.87
N ALA A 112 4.09 -5.07 6.92
CA ALA A 112 2.64 -4.93 6.81
C ALA A 112 2.06 -4.06 7.93
N ASP A 113 2.47 -4.28 9.18
CA ASP A 113 2.00 -3.51 10.35
C ASP A 113 2.34 -2.02 10.23
N ALA A 114 3.54 -1.70 9.75
CA ALA A 114 3.97 -0.32 9.57
C ALA A 114 3.11 0.42 8.53
N MET A 115 2.78 -0.24 7.41
CA MET A 115 1.85 0.29 6.42
C MET A 115 0.43 0.42 7.00
N SER A 116 -0.09 -0.62 7.65
CA SER A 116 -1.42 -0.60 8.27
C SER A 116 -1.56 0.56 9.25
N THR A 117 -0.53 0.86 10.04
CA THR A 117 -0.52 2.00 10.96
C THR A 117 -0.69 3.33 10.23
N ARG A 118 0.02 3.55 9.11
CA ARG A 118 -0.10 4.76 8.29
C ARG A 118 -1.48 4.87 7.64
N PHE A 119 -2.03 3.75 7.18
CA PHE A 119 -3.35 3.70 6.56
C PHE A 119 -4.48 4.01 7.55
N VAL A 120 -4.43 3.41 8.74
CA VAL A 120 -5.40 3.69 9.81
C VAL A 120 -5.34 5.17 10.20
N ALA A 121 -4.14 5.74 10.32
CA ALA A 121 -3.98 7.16 10.63
C ALA A 121 -4.61 8.05 9.54
N ALA A 122 -4.32 7.78 8.26
CA ALA A 122 -4.88 8.52 7.14
C ALA A 122 -6.42 8.39 7.07
N PHE A 123 -6.94 7.16 7.10
CA PHE A 123 -8.38 6.92 7.01
C PHE A 123 -9.14 7.50 8.19
N THR A 124 -8.57 7.45 9.39
CA THR A 124 -9.17 8.08 10.58
C THR A 124 -9.21 9.60 10.45
N GLN A 125 -8.07 10.22 10.09
CA GLN A 125 -7.97 11.68 9.95
C GLN A 125 -8.96 12.21 8.90
N TYR A 126 -9.06 11.52 7.77
CA TYR A 126 -9.87 11.95 6.63
C TYR A 126 -11.24 11.28 6.58
N LYS A 127 -11.65 10.54 7.62
CA LYS A 127 -12.96 9.87 7.72
C LYS A 127 -13.28 9.01 6.50
N VAL A 128 -12.28 8.32 5.95
CA VAL A 128 -12.45 7.35 4.88
C VAL A 128 -13.10 6.11 5.47
N SER A 129 -14.20 5.65 4.88
CA SER A 129 -14.91 4.48 5.39
C SER A 129 -14.12 3.20 5.10
N VAL A 130 -14.46 2.10 5.80
CA VAL A 130 -13.89 0.78 5.51
C VAL A 130 -14.18 0.36 4.06
N ALA A 131 -15.41 0.62 3.58
CA ALA A 131 -15.81 0.31 2.21
C ALA A 131 -14.96 1.09 1.19
N ASP A 132 -14.76 2.39 1.40
CA ASP A 132 -13.90 3.21 0.52
C ASP A 132 -12.44 2.73 0.54
N GLY A 133 -11.94 2.30 1.72
CA GLY A 133 -10.61 1.72 1.85
C GLY A 133 -10.46 0.39 1.10
N GLU A 134 -11.48 -0.46 1.13
CA GLU A 134 -11.52 -1.71 0.35
C GLU A 134 -11.60 -1.45 -1.16
N ASP A 135 -12.39 -0.47 -1.59
CA ASP A 135 -12.50 -0.10 -2.99
C ASP A 135 -11.21 0.53 -3.51
N PHE A 136 -10.56 1.38 -2.71
CA PHE A 136 -9.21 1.85 -2.97
C PHE A 136 -8.23 0.67 -3.18
N LYS A 137 -8.23 -0.30 -2.27
CA LYS A 137 -7.37 -1.50 -2.41
C LYS A 137 -7.64 -2.23 -3.73
N LYS A 138 -8.91 -2.48 -4.07
CA LYS A 138 -9.31 -3.12 -5.33
C LYS A 138 -8.82 -2.35 -6.55
N LEU A 139 -8.90 -1.02 -6.53
CA LEU A 139 -8.38 -0.17 -7.61
C LEU A 139 -6.86 -0.29 -7.74
N VAL A 140 -6.12 -0.31 -6.62
CA VAL A 140 -4.66 -0.52 -6.67
C VAL A 140 -4.29 -1.90 -7.20
N ASP A 141 -5.00 -2.95 -6.76
CA ASP A 141 -4.81 -4.32 -7.26
C ASP A 141 -5.09 -4.44 -8.76
N THR A 142 -6.15 -3.80 -9.24
CA THR A 142 -6.60 -3.91 -10.63
C THR A 142 -5.79 -3.02 -11.58
N HIS A 143 -5.43 -1.82 -11.15
CA HIS A 143 -4.88 -0.79 -12.03
C HIS A 143 -3.42 -0.41 -11.72
N GLY A 144 -3.01 -0.50 -10.45
CA GLY A 144 -1.67 -0.11 -10.01
C GLY A 144 -0.66 -1.24 -10.14
N PHE A 145 -0.92 -2.38 -9.49
CA PHE A 145 0.02 -3.50 -9.43
C PHE A 145 0.49 -4.00 -10.79
N PRO A 146 -0.39 -4.25 -11.79
CA PRO A 146 0.06 -4.73 -13.10
C PRO A 146 1.05 -3.76 -13.76
N VAL A 147 0.83 -2.45 -13.60
CA VAL A 147 1.72 -1.41 -14.12
C VAL A 147 3.06 -1.42 -13.38
N PHE A 148 3.03 -1.47 -12.05
CA PHE A 148 4.24 -1.45 -11.23
C PHE A 148 5.11 -2.70 -11.45
N ILE A 149 4.51 -3.90 -11.38
CA ILE A 149 5.24 -5.17 -11.53
C ILE A 149 5.84 -5.29 -12.93
N LYS A 150 5.06 -5.03 -13.99
CA LYS A 150 5.59 -5.07 -15.37
C LYS A 150 6.76 -4.11 -15.56
N ALA A 151 6.70 -2.94 -14.92
CA ALA A 151 7.77 -1.96 -15.02
C ALA A 151 9.02 -2.38 -14.26
N VAL A 152 8.92 -2.86 -13.01
CA VAL A 152 10.07 -3.17 -12.14
C VAL A 152 10.66 -4.57 -12.40
N PHE A 153 9.82 -5.56 -12.74
CA PHE A 153 10.20 -6.95 -12.94
C PHE A 153 9.83 -7.43 -14.36
N PRO A 154 10.47 -6.90 -15.42
CA PRO A 154 10.10 -7.18 -16.82
C PRO A 154 10.30 -8.64 -17.26
N LYS A 155 10.87 -9.52 -16.41
CA LYS A 155 11.12 -10.93 -16.70
C LYS A 155 10.52 -11.91 -15.66
N GLY A 156 9.43 -11.55 -14.98
CA GLY A 156 8.86 -12.42 -13.95
C GLY A 156 7.36 -12.29 -13.76
N THR A 157 6.60 -13.04 -14.56
CA THR A 157 5.31 -13.59 -14.11
C THR A 157 5.59 -14.86 -13.30
N PRO A 158 4.96 -15.08 -12.13
CA PRO A 158 5.15 -16.30 -11.32
C PRO A 158 4.78 -17.62 -12.01
N ALA A 159 4.16 -17.59 -13.19
CA ALA A 159 3.68 -18.78 -13.89
C ALA A 159 4.75 -19.54 -14.71
N GLU A 160 5.96 -18.99 -14.88
CA GLU A 160 6.96 -19.58 -15.80
C GLU A 160 8.18 -20.20 -15.09
N ALA A 161 8.20 -20.18 -13.75
CA ALA A 161 9.26 -20.82 -12.97
C ALA A 161 8.99 -22.31 -12.66
N ASP A 162 7.87 -22.87 -13.12
CA ASP A 162 7.46 -24.27 -12.86
C ASP A 162 7.62 -25.21 -14.08
N ALA A 163 8.52 -24.88 -15.02
CA ALA A 163 8.86 -25.75 -16.15
C ALA A 163 10.36 -26.10 -16.23
N GLY A 164 11.07 -26.03 -15.10
CA GLY A 164 12.45 -26.52 -14.94
C GLY A 164 12.48 -28.01 -14.60
N LYS A 165 12.20 -28.84 -15.61
CA LYS A 165 12.26 -30.31 -15.64
C LYS A 165 13.44 -30.90 -14.83
N PRO A 166 13.24 -32.01 -14.06
CA PRO A 166 14.32 -32.71 -13.39
C PRO A 166 15.13 -33.52 -14.42
N ASP A 167 16.41 -33.20 -14.59
CA ASP A 167 17.31 -34.08 -15.33
C ASP A 167 17.95 -35.07 -14.34
N ALA A 168 17.24 -36.17 -14.17
CA ALA A 168 17.78 -37.40 -13.63
C ALA A 168 18.67 -38.06 -14.68
N GLY A 169 19.94 -38.30 -14.32
CA GLY A 169 20.70 -39.43 -14.82
C GLY A 169 21.49 -39.21 -16.11
N LYS A 170 22.81 -39.00 -15.94
CA LYS A 170 23.78 -39.55 -16.88
C LYS A 170 24.78 -40.44 -16.14
N THR A 171 24.49 -41.74 -16.19
CA THR A 171 25.39 -42.84 -15.88
C THR A 171 26.43 -43.02 -16.99
N GLY A 172 27.62 -43.48 -16.61
CA GLY A 172 28.68 -44.00 -17.48
C GLY A 172 29.81 -43.00 -17.73
N GLY A 173 31.08 -43.29 -17.46
CA GLY A 173 31.73 -44.47 -16.93
C GLY A 173 33.24 -44.22 -16.99
N ALA A 174 33.98 -44.65 -15.97
CA ALA A 174 35.43 -44.75 -16.04
C ALA A 174 35.86 -46.05 -15.35
N LYS A 175 36.17 -47.06 -16.17
CA LYS A 175 36.94 -48.24 -15.76
C LYS A 175 38.42 -47.86 -15.71
N SER A 176 39.06 -48.13 -14.58
CA SER A 176 40.43 -48.65 -14.43
C SER A 176 40.60 -48.84 -12.92
N GLY A 177 40.65 -50.03 -12.33
CA GLY A 177 41.52 -51.14 -12.69
C GLY A 177 42.65 -51.21 -11.67
N SER A 178 42.52 -52.11 -10.69
CA SER A 178 43.56 -53.02 -10.18
C SER A 178 43.52 -53.22 -8.65
N GLU A 179 43.14 -54.44 -8.27
CA GLU A 179 43.66 -55.21 -7.13
C GLU A 179 45.19 -54.99 -6.96
N LYS A 180 45.81 -54.96 -5.78
CA LYS A 180 45.77 -55.83 -4.60
C LYS A 180 46.34 -55.07 -3.40
#